data_AF-A0AA97DWZ1-F1
#
_entry.id   AF-A0AA97DWZ1-F1
#
_cell.length_a   1.000
_cell.length_b   1.000
_cell.length_c   1.000
_cell.angle_alpha   90.00
_cell.angle_beta   90.00
_cell.angle_gamma   90.00
#
_symmetry.space_group_name_H-M   'P 1'
#
loop_
_entity.id
_entity.type
_entity.pdbx_description
1 polymer ?
#
loop_
_entity_poly.entity_id
_entity_poly.type
_entity_poly.pdbx_seq_one_letter_code
_entity_poly.pdbx_strand_id
1 'polypeptide(L)'
;MLDNRFFVSAYDWLAKTQIAQGKSIEAQETLIDAISKSPKNLLRQMELGRISLLVKDYLTAEMSYRRAVFLAKHSCYNTAEVYLNHLESLARLSNEEPLLPRQRDNFNSTLKKIQEPFSDDPAVKAKAYAYEIDVFLAEKDTQSAKDIYETWLNEVKSGAAIKPTEQQIALYSKALGSE
;
A
#
# COMPACT_ATOMS: atom_id res chain seq x y z
N MET A 1 36.54 -0.16 19.26
CA MET A 1 35.13 0.22 19.10
C MET A 1 34.69 -0.30 17.73
N LEU A 2 33.89 -1.37 17.68
CA LEU A 2 33.43 -2.02 16.44
C LEU A 2 32.13 -1.36 15.92
N ASP A 3 32.01 -0.04 16.05
CA ASP A 3 30.87 0.69 15.51
C ASP A 3 31.09 0.94 14.02
N ASN A 4 30.72 -0.04 13.21
CA ASN A 4 30.58 0.18 11.78
C ASN A 4 29.14 0.62 11.51
N ARG A 5 28.90 1.94 11.58
CA ARG A 5 27.62 2.56 11.24
C ARG A 5 27.07 2.18 9.85
N PHE A 6 27.92 1.63 8.95
CA PHE A 6 27.51 1.16 7.62
C PHE A 6 27.16 -0.33 7.58
N PHE A 7 27.23 -1.04 8.70
CA PHE A 7 26.77 -2.43 8.79
C PHE A 7 25.24 -2.49 8.92
N VAL A 8 24.57 -2.06 7.86
CA VAL A 8 23.10 -1.88 7.79
C VAL A 8 22.31 -3.16 8.06
N SER A 9 22.92 -4.34 7.89
CA SER A 9 22.30 -5.62 8.27
C SER A 9 22.05 -5.74 9.78
N ALA A 10 22.86 -5.11 10.63
CA ALA A 10 22.63 -5.11 12.08
C ALA A 10 21.33 -4.35 12.43
N TYR A 11 21.05 -3.25 11.73
CA TYR A 11 19.80 -2.51 11.90
C TYR A 11 18.59 -3.36 11.48
N ASP A 12 18.69 -4.08 10.36
CA ASP A 12 17.63 -4.96 9.89
C ASP A 12 17.32 -6.07 10.94
N TRP A 13 18.35 -6.62 11.60
CA TRP A 13 18.18 -7.61 12.68
C TRP A 13 17.65 -7.00 13.98
N LEU A 14 18.07 -5.78 14.32
CA LEU A 14 17.55 -5.05 15.48
C LEU A 14 16.04 -4.77 15.31
N ALA A 15 15.63 -4.27 14.14
CA ALA A 15 14.23 -4.03 13.82
C ALA A 15 13.38 -5.32 13.92
N LYS A 16 13.88 -6.44 13.39
CA LYS A 16 13.21 -7.75 13.53
C LYS A 16 13.06 -8.16 15.00
N THR A 17 14.08 -7.94 15.81
CA THR A 17 14.06 -8.26 17.25
C THR A 17 13.07 -7.38 18.00
N GLN A 18 13.03 -6.07 17.69
CA GLN A 18 12.07 -5.12 18.24
C GLN A 18 10.63 -5.52 17.89
N ILE A 19 10.36 -5.91 16.64
CA ILE A 19 9.04 -6.43 16.23
C ILE A 19 8.66 -7.67 17.03
N ALA A 20 9.58 -8.62 17.20
CA ALA A 20 9.32 -9.82 18.03
C ALA A 20 9.05 -9.49 19.51
N GLN A 21 9.50 -8.33 19.99
CA GLN A 21 9.24 -7.80 21.32
C GLN A 21 7.99 -6.90 21.40
N GLY A 22 7.25 -6.73 20.30
CA GLY A 22 6.09 -5.82 20.24
C GLY A 22 6.45 -4.32 20.15
N LYS A 23 7.72 -3.99 19.93
CA LYS A 23 8.27 -2.63 19.86
C LYS A 23 8.26 -2.10 18.43
N SER A 24 7.05 -1.95 17.87
CA SER A 24 6.89 -1.61 16.45
C SER A 24 7.35 -0.20 16.10
N ILE A 25 7.21 0.76 17.01
CA ILE A 25 7.65 2.15 16.80
C ILE A 25 9.19 2.20 16.75
N GLU A 26 9.86 1.55 17.71
CA GLU A 26 11.32 1.50 17.75
C GLU A 26 11.92 0.74 16.55
N ALA A 27 11.22 -0.29 16.06
CA ALA A 27 11.56 -0.98 14.83
C ALA A 27 11.47 -0.06 13.61
N GLN A 28 10.42 0.76 13.53
CA GLN A 28 10.26 1.75 12.47
C GLN A 28 11.42 2.75 12.47
N GLU A 29 11.72 3.35 13.62
CA GLU A 29 12.83 4.30 13.80
C GLU A 29 14.18 3.69 13.39
N THR A 30 14.43 2.44 13.79
CA THR A 30 15.64 1.70 13.42
C THR A 30 15.76 1.52 11.90
N LEU A 31 14.66 1.22 11.21
CA LEU A 31 14.67 1.08 9.75
C LEU A 31 14.74 2.41 9.01
N ILE A 32 14.17 3.49 9.55
CA ILE A 32 14.36 4.85 9.03
C ILE A 32 15.85 5.20 9.06
N ASP A 33 16.53 4.93 10.18
CA ASP A 33 17.97 5.18 10.28
C ASP A 33 18.78 4.29 9.33
N ALA A 34 18.37 3.03 9.12
CA ALA A 34 19.01 2.13 8.15
C ALA A 34 18.81 2.59 6.69
N ILE A 35 17.63 3.10 6.34
CA ILE A 35 17.32 3.60 5.00
C ILE A 35 18.10 4.88 4.68
N SER A 36 18.32 5.75 5.68
CA SER A 36 19.16 6.95 5.49
C SER A 36 20.57 6.60 5.00
N LYS A 37 21.07 5.41 5.36
CA LYS A 37 22.41 4.90 5.00
C LYS A 37 22.39 4.03 3.74
N SER A 38 21.36 3.21 3.55
CA SER A 38 21.25 2.26 2.43
C SER A 38 19.82 2.29 1.84
N PRO A 39 19.49 3.33 1.06
CA PRO A 39 18.12 3.57 0.61
C PRO A 39 17.70 2.70 -0.59
N LYS A 40 18.63 1.96 -1.22
CA LYS A 40 18.37 1.15 -2.41
C LYS A 40 18.04 -0.31 -2.10
N ASN A 41 18.03 -0.71 -0.82
CA ASN A 41 17.61 -2.06 -0.45
C ASN A 41 16.08 -2.16 -0.51
N LEU A 42 15.57 -2.90 -1.49
CA LEU A 42 14.14 -3.08 -1.71
C LEU A 42 13.44 -3.75 -0.52
N LEU A 43 14.00 -4.82 0.03
CA LEU A 43 13.40 -5.53 1.17
C LEU A 43 13.28 -4.63 2.40
N ARG A 44 14.26 -3.74 2.61
CA ARG A 44 14.22 -2.77 3.70
C ARG A 44 13.11 -1.73 3.50
N GLN A 45 12.93 -1.26 2.26
CA GLN A 45 11.83 -0.34 1.92
C GLN A 45 10.47 -1.01 2.14
N MET A 46 10.33 -2.27 1.73
CA MET A 46 9.10 -3.04 1.97
C MET A 46 8.82 -3.23 3.46
N GLU A 47 9.84 -3.59 4.25
CA GLU A 47 9.66 -3.81 5.68
C GLU A 47 9.36 -2.50 6.44
N LEU A 48 10.05 -1.39 6.10
CA LEU A 48 9.70 -0.08 6.67
C LEU A 48 8.26 0.30 6.31
N GLY A 49 7.85 0.10 5.05
CA GLY A 49 6.48 0.36 4.62
C GLY A 49 5.44 -0.45 5.41
N ARG A 50 5.70 -1.75 5.60
CA ARG A 50 4.83 -2.65 6.36
C ARG A 50 4.70 -2.25 7.82
N ILE A 51 5.82 -1.94 8.49
CA ILE A 51 5.80 -1.50 9.89
C ILE A 51 5.11 -0.14 10.01
N SER A 52 5.33 0.76 9.05
CA SER A 52 4.71 2.09 9.05
C SER A 52 3.18 1.99 8.89
N LEU A 53 2.66 1.09 8.05
CA LEU A 53 1.22 0.77 8.02
C LEU A 53 0.72 0.27 9.38
N LEU A 54 1.47 -0.63 10.04
CA LEU A 54 1.11 -1.20 11.34
C LEU A 54 1.00 -0.13 12.44
N VAL A 55 1.93 0.83 12.46
CA VAL A 55 1.93 1.93 13.45
C VAL A 55 1.10 3.14 13.02
N LYS A 56 0.42 3.05 11.86
CA LYS A 56 -0.41 4.11 11.26
C LYS A 56 0.35 5.38 10.87
N ASP A 57 1.64 5.27 10.58
CA ASP A 57 2.41 6.32 9.91
C ASP A 57 2.31 6.11 8.40
N TYR A 58 1.17 6.51 7.84
CA TYR A 58 0.87 6.25 6.44
C TYR A 58 1.74 7.07 5.47
N LEU A 59 2.29 8.21 5.93
CA LEU A 59 3.20 9.02 5.12
C LEU A 59 4.54 8.30 4.91
N THR A 60 5.13 7.77 5.98
CA THR A 60 6.35 6.96 5.87
C THR A 60 6.08 5.67 5.10
N ALA A 61 4.89 5.08 5.26
CA ALA A 61 4.47 3.92 4.47
C ALA A 61 4.45 4.23 2.96
N GLU A 62 3.79 5.31 2.55
CA GLU A 62 3.73 5.76 1.15
C GLU A 62 5.12 5.99 0.59
N MET A 63 5.96 6.74 1.30
CA MET A 63 7.29 7.08 0.81
C MET A 63 8.15 5.83 0.60
N SER A 64 8.05 4.87 1.53
CA SER A 64 8.80 3.62 1.50
C SER A 64 8.29 2.71 0.38
N TYR A 65 6.97 2.52 0.26
CA TYR A 65 6.39 1.68 -0.80
C TYR A 65 6.51 2.29 -2.18
N ARG A 66 6.42 3.62 -2.33
CA ARG A 66 6.75 4.31 -3.58
C ARG A 66 8.17 4.02 -4.03
N ARG A 67 9.11 4.01 -3.09
CA ARG A 67 10.49 3.63 -3.38
C ARG A 67 10.62 2.14 -3.71
N ALA A 68 9.89 1.29 -3.01
CA ALA A 68 9.84 -0.15 -3.25
C ALA A 68 9.31 -0.46 -4.66
N VAL A 69 8.19 0.12 -5.08
CA VAL A 69 7.62 -0.01 -6.44
C VAL A 69 8.62 0.38 -7.51
N PHE A 70 9.39 1.47 -7.30
CA PHE A 70 10.42 1.88 -8.25
C PHE A 70 11.55 0.83 -8.39
N LEU A 71 11.98 0.24 -7.27
CA LEU A 71 13.05 -0.75 -7.25
C LEU A 71 12.58 -2.14 -7.72
N ALA A 72 11.33 -2.49 -7.45
CA ALA A 72 10.76 -3.81 -7.71
C ALA A 72 10.77 -4.19 -9.19
N LYS A 73 10.52 -3.22 -10.09
CA LYS A 73 10.44 -3.40 -11.55
C LYS A 73 11.61 -4.18 -12.16
N HIS A 74 12.80 -4.09 -11.58
CA HIS A 74 14.03 -4.73 -12.08
C HIS A 74 14.55 -5.83 -11.15
N SER A 75 13.68 -6.44 -10.35
CA SER A 75 14.04 -7.43 -9.34
C SER A 75 13.11 -8.65 -9.35
N CYS A 76 13.53 -9.73 -8.69
CA CYS A 76 12.67 -10.88 -8.42
C CYS A 76 11.50 -10.58 -7.47
N TYR A 77 11.48 -9.40 -6.84
CA TYR A 77 10.41 -8.94 -5.96
C TYR A 77 9.36 -8.10 -6.70
N ASN A 78 9.37 -8.10 -8.03
CA ASN A 78 8.28 -7.57 -8.85
C ASN A 78 7.00 -8.40 -8.65
N THR A 79 6.27 -8.13 -7.58
CA THR A 79 5.10 -8.90 -7.14
C THR A 79 3.91 -7.96 -6.97
N ALA A 80 2.68 -8.45 -7.10
CA ALA A 80 1.50 -7.62 -6.90
C ALA A 80 1.46 -6.96 -5.51
N GLU A 81 1.98 -7.65 -4.48
CA GLU A 81 1.98 -7.19 -3.09
C GLU A 81 2.66 -5.82 -2.91
N VAL A 82 3.82 -5.56 -3.55
CA VAL A 82 4.50 -4.27 -3.38
C VAL A 82 3.68 -3.10 -3.96
N TYR A 83 2.94 -3.33 -5.04
CA TYR A 83 2.05 -2.34 -5.64
C TYR A 83 0.79 -2.16 -4.80
N LEU A 84 0.18 -3.26 -4.34
CA LEU A 84 -1.00 -3.22 -3.47
C LEU A 84 -0.73 -2.51 -2.16
N ASN A 85 0.44 -2.73 -1.55
CA ASN A 85 0.78 -2.05 -0.30
C ASN A 85 1.07 -0.55 -0.51
N HIS A 86 1.55 -0.16 -1.70
CA HIS A 86 1.64 1.26 -2.06
C HIS A 86 0.25 1.88 -2.22
N LEU A 87 -0.67 1.21 -2.93
CA LEU A 87 -2.06 1.65 -3.04
C LEU A 87 -2.75 1.72 -1.67
N GLU A 88 -2.54 0.73 -0.80
CA GLU A 88 -3.06 0.75 0.57
C GLU A 88 -2.55 1.97 1.33
N SER A 89 -1.24 2.24 1.31
CA SER A 89 -0.69 3.39 2.02
C SER A 89 -1.30 4.73 1.57
N LEU A 90 -1.60 4.87 0.28
CA LEU A 90 -2.27 6.04 -0.28
C LEU A 90 -3.75 6.09 0.11
N ALA A 91 -4.47 4.97 0.07
CA ALA A 91 -5.86 4.90 0.53
C ALA A 91 -5.99 5.17 2.04
N ARG A 92 -5.01 4.77 2.85
CA ARG A 92 -4.97 5.13 4.28
C ARG A 92 -4.70 6.61 4.48
N LEU A 93 -3.76 7.19 3.73
CA LEU A 93 -3.50 8.64 3.76
C LEU A 93 -4.74 9.46 3.38
N SER A 94 -5.48 9.05 2.34
CA SER A 94 -6.66 9.79 1.89
C SER A 94 -7.75 9.90 2.96
N ASN A 95 -7.82 8.92 3.87
CA ASN A 95 -8.76 8.94 5.00
C ASN A 95 -8.42 10.00 6.06
N GLU A 96 -7.17 10.46 6.13
CA GLU A 96 -6.74 11.51 7.06
C GLU A 96 -6.88 12.88 6.41
N GLU A 97 -6.33 13.04 5.21
CA GLU A 97 -6.39 14.27 4.42
C GLU A 97 -6.49 13.96 2.92
N PRO A 98 -7.12 14.83 2.11
CA PRO A 98 -7.14 14.64 0.66
C PRO A 98 -5.74 14.49 0.07
N LEU A 99 -5.58 13.57 -0.89
CA LEU A 99 -4.28 13.34 -1.49
C LEU A 99 -3.76 14.60 -2.20
N LEU A 100 -2.49 14.91 -1.95
CA LEU A 100 -1.76 15.92 -2.70
C LEU A 100 -1.69 15.52 -4.18
N PRO A 101 -1.58 16.47 -5.12
CA PRO A 101 -1.54 16.16 -6.56
C PRO A 101 -0.51 15.08 -6.92
N ARG A 102 0.69 15.16 -6.34
CA ARG A 102 1.74 14.16 -6.55
C ARG A 102 1.40 12.77 -5.99
N GLN A 103 0.68 12.70 -4.87
CA GLN A 103 0.23 11.43 -4.30
C GLN A 103 -0.87 10.81 -5.18
N ARG A 104 -1.78 11.63 -5.72
CA ARG A 104 -2.78 11.19 -6.71
C ARG A 104 -2.14 10.68 -7.99
N ASP A 105 -1.10 11.36 -8.49
CA ASP A 105 -0.32 10.89 -9.64
C ASP A 105 0.37 9.55 -9.36
N ASN A 106 0.94 9.38 -8.16
CA ASN A 106 1.55 8.13 -7.73
C ASN A 106 0.52 7.00 -7.63
N PHE A 107 -0.69 7.28 -7.10
CA PHE A 107 -1.79 6.34 -7.01
C PHE A 107 -2.19 5.82 -8.40
N ASN A 108 -2.50 6.76 -9.31
CA ASN A 108 -2.86 6.45 -10.69
C ASN A 108 -1.74 5.72 -11.45
N SER A 109 -0.48 6.11 -11.24
CA SER A 109 0.67 5.42 -11.82
C SER A 109 0.80 3.99 -11.32
N THR A 110 0.49 3.74 -10.05
CA THR A 110 0.60 2.42 -9.41
C THR A 110 -0.52 1.50 -9.86
N LEU A 111 -1.75 2.02 -10.00
CA LEU A 111 -2.87 1.30 -10.63
C LEU A 111 -2.53 0.83 -12.04
N LYS A 112 -1.96 1.70 -12.88
CA LYS A 112 -1.54 1.30 -14.22
C LYS A 112 -0.47 0.21 -14.19
N LYS A 113 0.53 0.35 -13.31
CA LYS A 113 1.63 -0.61 -13.17
C LYS A 113 1.21 -1.97 -12.62
N ILE A 114 0.15 -2.04 -11.81
CA ILE A 114 -0.35 -3.33 -11.30
C ILE A 114 -1.24 -4.04 -12.32
N GLN A 115 -1.99 -3.27 -13.12
CA GLN A 115 -2.86 -3.81 -14.17
C GLN A 115 -2.10 -4.49 -15.31
N GLU A 116 -0.92 -3.98 -15.70
CA GLU A 116 -0.12 -4.57 -16.79
C GLU A 116 0.31 -6.03 -16.52
N PRO A 117 0.99 -6.37 -15.42
CA PRO A 117 1.47 -7.73 -15.15
C PRO A 117 0.56 -8.59 -14.27
N PHE A 118 -0.42 -8.02 -13.56
CA PHE A 118 -1.21 -8.75 -12.55
C PHE A 118 -2.73 -8.68 -12.76
N SER A 119 -3.20 -8.30 -13.95
CA SER A 119 -4.63 -8.21 -14.27
C SER A 119 -5.36 -9.55 -14.27
N ASP A 120 -4.67 -10.67 -14.42
CA ASP A 120 -5.32 -11.98 -14.42
C ASP A 120 -5.60 -12.55 -13.02
N ASP A 121 -5.07 -11.93 -11.96
CA ASP A 121 -5.32 -12.37 -10.58
C ASP A 121 -6.59 -11.69 -10.01
N PRO A 122 -7.68 -12.46 -9.78
CA PRO A 122 -8.94 -11.90 -9.28
C PRO A 122 -8.82 -11.27 -7.88
N ALA A 123 -7.88 -11.73 -7.06
CA ALA A 123 -7.65 -11.19 -5.72
C ALA A 123 -6.92 -9.84 -5.79
N VAL A 124 -5.98 -9.70 -6.72
CA VAL A 124 -5.27 -8.44 -6.97
C VAL A 124 -6.23 -7.38 -7.51
N LYS A 125 -7.06 -7.74 -8.50
CA LYS A 125 -8.11 -6.86 -9.03
C LYS A 125 -9.06 -6.38 -7.93
N ALA A 126 -9.58 -7.29 -7.10
CA ALA A 126 -10.50 -6.95 -6.03
C ALA A 126 -9.88 -5.95 -5.02
N LYS A 127 -8.61 -6.13 -4.65
CA LYS A 127 -7.91 -5.19 -3.75
C LYS A 127 -7.67 -3.84 -4.42
N ALA A 128 -7.30 -3.81 -5.70
CA ALA A 128 -7.12 -2.55 -6.44
C ALA A 128 -8.43 -1.75 -6.48
N TYR A 129 -9.56 -2.40 -6.82
CA TYR A 129 -10.88 -1.77 -6.78
C TYR A 129 -11.25 -1.23 -5.40
N ALA A 130 -10.98 -1.99 -4.34
CA ALA A 130 -11.24 -1.53 -2.98
C ALA A 130 -10.48 -0.23 -2.66
N TYR A 131 -9.19 -0.16 -2.98
CA TYR A 131 -8.40 1.05 -2.73
C TYR A 131 -8.82 2.23 -3.62
N GLU A 132 -9.23 1.99 -4.87
CA GLU A 132 -9.79 3.03 -5.74
C GLU A 132 -11.07 3.63 -5.14
N ILE A 133 -12.00 2.78 -4.70
CA ILE A 133 -13.25 3.22 -4.06
C ILE A 133 -12.94 3.98 -2.77
N ASP A 134 -12.07 3.46 -1.91
CA ASP A 134 -11.72 4.09 -0.64
C ASP A 134 -11.15 5.50 -0.84
N VAL A 135 -10.28 5.69 -1.84
CA VAL A 135 -9.73 7.02 -2.19
C VAL A 135 -10.84 7.95 -2.69
N PHE A 136 -11.70 7.51 -3.62
CA PHE A 136 -12.78 8.35 -4.15
C PHE A 136 -13.79 8.75 -3.06
N LEU A 137 -14.14 7.83 -2.16
CA LEU A 137 -15.01 8.12 -1.03
C LEU A 137 -14.39 9.14 -0.07
N ALA A 138 -13.09 9.00 0.23
CA ALA A 138 -12.39 9.95 1.08
C ALA A 138 -12.32 11.37 0.46
N GLU A 139 -12.19 11.45 -0.86
CA GLU A 139 -12.24 12.71 -1.62
C GLU A 139 -13.65 13.23 -1.89
N LYS A 140 -14.69 12.53 -1.40
CA LYS A 140 -16.12 12.81 -1.59
C LYS A 140 -16.58 12.74 -3.05
N ASP A 141 -15.80 12.09 -3.91
CA ASP A 141 -16.17 11.77 -5.29
C ASP A 141 -17.00 10.48 -5.34
N THR A 142 -18.24 10.60 -4.85
CA THR A 142 -19.18 9.47 -4.77
C THR A 142 -19.57 8.91 -6.13
N GLN A 143 -19.51 9.72 -7.20
CA GLN A 143 -19.82 9.25 -8.54
C GLN A 143 -18.73 8.30 -9.04
N SER A 144 -17.46 8.71 -8.99
CA SER A 144 -16.35 7.84 -9.39
C SER A 144 -16.29 6.57 -8.53
N ALA A 145 -16.52 6.69 -7.21
CA ALA A 145 -16.59 5.54 -6.31
C ALA A 145 -17.70 4.54 -6.74
N LYS A 146 -18.88 5.05 -7.11
CA LYS A 146 -20.00 4.22 -7.59
C LYS A 146 -19.66 3.52 -8.90
N ASP A 147 -19.07 4.23 -9.86
CA ASP A 147 -18.72 3.68 -11.17
C ASP A 147 -17.69 2.53 -11.04
N ILE A 148 -16.68 2.71 -10.18
CA ILE A 148 -15.70 1.65 -9.88
C ILE A 148 -16.37 0.47 -9.16
N TYR A 149 -17.26 0.73 -8.20
CA TYR A 149 -17.96 -0.35 -7.49
C TYR A 149 -18.85 -1.17 -8.42
N GLU A 150 -19.60 -0.53 -9.32
CA GLU A 150 -20.40 -1.22 -10.34
C GLU A 150 -19.53 -2.04 -11.30
N THR A 151 -18.37 -1.49 -11.70
CA THR A 151 -17.38 -2.21 -12.50
C THR A 151 -16.90 -3.46 -11.78
N TRP A 152 -16.51 -3.34 -10.51
CA TRP A 152 -16.08 -4.47 -9.69
C TRP A 152 -17.17 -5.54 -9.59
N LEU A 153 -18.42 -5.16 -9.32
CA LEU A 153 -19.55 -6.11 -9.27
C LEU A 153 -19.81 -6.81 -10.60
N ASN A 154 -19.57 -6.17 -11.74
CA ASN A 154 -19.69 -6.81 -13.05
C ASN A 154 -18.54 -7.81 -13.30
N GLU A 155 -17.32 -7.48 -12.89
CA GLU A 155 -16.16 -8.40 -12.99
C GLU A 155 -16.28 -9.60 -12.03
N VAL A 156 -17.03 -9.45 -10.94
CA VAL A 156 -17.39 -10.59 -10.08
C VAL A 156 -18.34 -11.55 -10.80
N LYS A 157 -19.30 -11.03 -11.59
CA LYS A 157 -20.22 -11.86 -12.37
C LYS A 157 -19.51 -12.62 -13.50
N SER A 158 -18.48 -12.02 -14.11
CA SER A 158 -17.63 -12.67 -15.13
C SER A 158 -16.63 -13.66 -14.54
N GLY A 159 -16.44 -13.66 -13.21
CA GLY A 159 -15.45 -14.48 -12.51
C GLY A 159 -14.02 -13.92 -12.54
N ALA A 160 -13.84 -12.70 -13.06
CA ALA A 160 -12.54 -12.04 -13.20
C ALA A 160 -12.06 -11.30 -11.94
N ALA A 161 -12.93 -11.11 -10.94
CA ALA A 161 -12.60 -10.51 -9.65
C ALA A 161 -13.24 -11.26 -8.47
N ILE A 162 -12.58 -11.26 -7.31
CA ILE A 162 -13.18 -11.76 -6.07
C ILE A 162 -14.27 -10.79 -5.60
N LYS A 163 -15.37 -11.31 -5.07
CA LYS A 163 -16.47 -10.50 -4.52
C LYS A 163 -16.01 -9.62 -3.33
N PRO A 164 -16.57 -8.41 -3.17
CA PRO A 164 -16.35 -7.62 -1.97
C PRO A 164 -16.75 -8.38 -0.70
N THR A 165 -16.06 -8.12 0.40
CA THR A 165 -16.42 -8.67 1.72
C THR A 165 -17.74 -8.08 2.22
N GLU A 166 -18.40 -8.75 3.15
CA GLU A 166 -19.64 -8.25 3.77
C GLU A 166 -19.45 -6.86 4.40
N GLN A 167 -18.28 -6.62 5.00
CA GLN A 167 -17.90 -5.32 5.57
C GLN A 167 -17.79 -4.24 4.49
N GLN A 168 -17.16 -4.56 3.36
CA GLN A 168 -17.04 -3.63 2.22
C GLN A 168 -18.41 -3.32 1.60
N ILE A 169 -19.26 -4.33 1.41
CA ILE A 169 -20.62 -4.13 0.88
C ILE A 169 -21.39 -3.17 1.79
N ALA A 170 -21.41 -3.43 3.09
CA ALA A 170 -22.11 -2.58 4.06
C ALA A 170 -21.56 -1.14 4.07
N LEU A 171 -20.24 -0.98 4.00
CA LEU A 171 -19.58 0.32 3.94
C LEU A 171 -19.96 1.09 2.67
N TYR A 172 -19.85 0.45 1.50
CA TYR A 172 -20.06 1.11 0.22
C TYR A 172 -21.53 1.41 -0.05
N SER A 173 -22.46 0.51 0.29
CA SER A 173 -23.90 0.78 0.18
C SER A 173 -24.31 1.99 1.03
N LYS A 174 -23.79 2.10 2.26
CA LYS A 174 -24.03 3.25 3.13
C LYS A 174 -23.43 4.53 2.57
N ALA A 175 -22.20 4.48 2.05
CA ALA A 175 -21.49 5.66 1.56
C ALA A 175 -22.03 6.18 0.22
N LEU A 176 -22.52 5.29 -0.64
CA LEU A 176 -22.99 5.60 -2.00
C LEU A 176 -24.50 5.85 -2.08
N GLY A 177 -25.21 5.84 -0.94
CA GLY A 177 -26.65 6.11 -0.88
C GLY A 177 -27.50 5.04 -1.55
N SER A 178 -27.13 3.76 -1.40
CA SER A 178 -27.92 2.62 -1.88
C SER A 178 -28.80 2.06 -0.75
N GLU A 179 -29.66 2.91 -0.18
CA GLU A 179 -30.85 2.54 0.61
C GLU A 179 -32.01 3.46 0.25
#